data_AF-A0A357I0U1-F1
#
_entry.id   AF-A0A357I0U1-F1
#
_cell.length_a   1.000
_cell.length_b   1.000
_cell.length_c   1.000
_cell.angle_alpha   90.00
_cell.angle_beta   90.00
_cell.angle_gamma   90.00
#
_symmetry.space_group_name_H-M   'P 1'
#
loop_
_entity.id
_entity.type
_entity.pdbx_description
1 polymer ?
#
loop_
_entity_poly.entity_id
_entity_poly.type
_entity_poly.pdbx_seq_one_letter_code
_entity_poly.pdbx_strand_id
1 'polypeptide(L)'
;FCQEAYGLRSIPGYLRRGVPEDYGEGASEILYNIEHKSSHAAAYIDDELSQGDIERARLEWRSLRLHIAHAPDYEWDRWRALKAKCIESLGTERFSLPFENFPALTRQQRSRT
;
A
#
# COMPACT_ATOMS: atom_id res chain seq x y z
N PHE A 1 -11.49 13.02 -6.00
CA PHE A 1 -10.95 13.52 -4.71
C PHE A 1 -9.54 14.11 -4.82
N CYS A 2 -8.45 13.31 -4.95
CA CYS A 2 -7.08 13.86 -4.94
C CYS A 2 -6.78 14.84 -6.09
N GLN A 3 -7.21 14.54 -7.31
CA GLN A 3 -7.03 15.41 -8.47
C GLN A 3 -7.77 16.76 -8.32
N GLU A 4 -8.96 16.77 -7.71
CA GLU A 4 -9.73 18.01 -7.48
C GLU A 4 -9.07 18.87 -6.40
N ALA A 5 -8.53 18.25 -5.35
CA ALA A 5 -7.89 18.94 -4.23
C ALA A 5 -6.50 19.53 -4.58
N TYR A 6 -5.77 18.90 -5.50
CA TYR A 6 -4.35 19.25 -5.76
C TYR A 6 -4.02 19.60 -7.22
N GLY A 7 -4.97 19.36 -8.14
CA GLY A 7 -4.80 19.55 -9.57
C GLY A 7 -3.92 18.48 -10.23
N LEU A 8 -3.85 18.52 -11.56
CA LEU A 8 -2.90 17.71 -12.33
C LEU A 8 -1.49 18.31 -12.17
N ARG A 9 -0.63 17.67 -11.37
CA ARG A 9 0.77 18.09 -11.16
C ARG A 9 1.73 17.07 -11.72
N SER A 10 2.65 17.53 -12.59
CA SER A 10 3.79 16.74 -13.02
C SER A 10 5.05 17.26 -12.31
N ILE A 11 5.77 16.37 -11.66
CA ILE A 11 7.05 16.60 -10.99
C ILE A 11 8.01 15.56 -11.58
N PRO A 12 8.99 15.95 -12.41
CA PRO A 12 9.85 14.99 -13.12
C PRO A 12 10.54 14.00 -12.16
N GLY A 13 10.42 12.71 -12.44
CA GLY A 13 10.99 11.64 -11.61
C GLY A 13 10.20 11.35 -10.34
N TYR A 14 8.96 11.84 -10.21
CA TYR A 14 8.12 11.60 -9.03
C TYR A 14 6.63 11.48 -9.35
N LEU A 15 6.07 12.39 -10.16
CA LEU A 15 4.66 12.39 -10.56
C LEU A 15 4.49 12.78 -12.03
N ARG A 16 3.63 12.07 -12.74
CA ARG A 16 3.12 12.46 -14.06
C ARG A 16 1.62 12.68 -13.93
N ARG A 17 1.14 13.90 -14.18
CA ARG A 17 -0.30 14.26 -14.08
C ARG A 17 -0.96 13.93 -12.72
N GLY A 18 -0.19 13.87 -11.62
CA GLY A 18 -0.69 13.61 -10.27
C GLY A 18 -0.67 12.15 -9.83
N VAL A 19 -0.18 11.23 -10.67
CA VAL A 19 0.07 9.82 -10.33
C VAL A 19 1.57 9.50 -10.42
N PRO A 20 2.10 8.50 -9.68
CA PRO A 20 3.50 8.08 -9.81
C PRO A 20 3.86 7.67 -11.24
N GLU A 21 5.13 7.74 -11.64
CA GLU A 21 5.52 7.41 -13.02
C GLU A 21 5.40 5.90 -13.33
N ASP A 22 5.66 5.04 -12.35
CA ASP A 22 5.58 3.57 -12.46
C ASP A 22 4.18 3.01 -12.17
N TYR A 23 3.27 3.83 -11.59
CA TYR A 23 1.92 3.42 -11.20
C TYR A 23 0.87 4.36 -11.78
N GLY A 24 0.21 3.90 -12.85
CA GLY A 24 -0.91 4.61 -13.46
C GLY A 24 -2.13 4.77 -12.53
N GLU A 25 -3.08 5.60 -12.95
CA GLU A 25 -4.29 5.97 -12.19
C GLU A 25 -5.05 4.75 -11.62
N GLY A 26 -5.20 3.69 -12.43
CA GLY A 26 -5.87 2.44 -12.04
C GLY A 26 -5.23 1.69 -10.88
N ALA A 27 -3.92 1.85 -10.61
CA ALA A 27 -3.27 1.20 -9.47
C ALA A 27 -3.87 1.67 -8.13
N SER A 28 -4.24 2.95 -8.04
CA SER A 28 -4.86 3.51 -6.84
C SER A 28 -6.29 2.99 -6.61
N GLU A 29 -7.05 2.76 -7.68
CA GLU A 29 -8.39 2.18 -7.65
C GLU A 29 -8.36 0.70 -7.27
N ILE A 30 -7.43 -0.07 -7.85
CA ILE A 30 -7.20 -1.49 -7.53
C ILE A 30 -6.87 -1.65 -6.04
N LEU A 31 -5.91 -0.86 -5.52
CA LEU A 31 -5.56 -0.88 -4.09
C LEU A 31 -6.75 -0.51 -3.19
N TYR A 32 -7.53 0.51 -3.55
CA TYR A 32 -8.73 0.89 -2.80
C TYR A 32 -9.76 -0.24 -2.76
N ASN A 33 -10.04 -0.88 -3.90
CA ASN A 33 -11.03 -1.96 -4.01
C ASN A 33 -10.59 -3.24 -3.28
N ILE A 34 -9.29 -3.52 -3.19
CA ILE A 34 -8.71 -4.60 -2.39
C ILE A 34 -8.85 -4.29 -0.89
N GLU A 35 -8.45 -3.09 -0.45
CA GLU A 35 -8.48 -2.70 0.96
C GLU A 35 -9.91 -2.70 1.54
N HIS A 36 -10.90 -2.34 0.72
CA HIS A 36 -12.32 -2.31 1.09
C HIS A 36 -13.09 -3.62 0.83
N LYS A 37 -12.38 -4.73 0.60
CA LYS A 37 -12.95 -6.09 0.45
C LYS A 37 -13.98 -6.24 -0.68
N SER A 38 -13.76 -5.61 -1.83
CA SER A 38 -14.46 -6.06 -3.03
C SER A 38 -13.93 -7.45 -3.41
N SER A 39 -14.83 -8.42 -3.61
CA SER A 39 -14.49 -9.80 -4.05
C SER A 39 -13.89 -9.89 -5.46
N HIS A 40 -13.55 -8.74 -6.04
CA HIS A 40 -13.11 -8.54 -7.42
C HIS A 40 -11.58 -8.41 -7.56
N ALA A 41 -10.80 -8.63 -6.49
CA ALA A 41 -9.33 -8.69 -6.59
C ALA A 41 -8.85 -9.67 -7.69
N ALA A 42 -9.55 -10.80 -7.85
CA ALA A 42 -9.29 -11.78 -8.90
C ALA A 42 -9.74 -11.33 -10.31
N ALA A 43 -10.61 -10.31 -10.42
CA ALA A 43 -11.06 -9.75 -11.70
C ALA A 43 -10.09 -8.71 -12.27
N TYR A 44 -9.07 -8.30 -11.51
CA TYR A 44 -7.95 -7.49 -11.97
C TYR A 44 -6.73 -8.31 -12.42
N ILE A 45 -6.77 -9.63 -12.27
CA ILE A 45 -5.66 -10.51 -12.67
C ILE A 45 -5.86 -10.89 -14.14
N ASP A 46 -4.90 -10.50 -14.99
CA ASP A 46 -4.81 -10.88 -16.39
C ASP A 46 -3.35 -11.22 -16.76
N ASP A 47 -3.02 -11.31 -18.06
CA ASP A 47 -1.67 -11.60 -18.54
C ASP A 47 -0.67 -10.44 -18.31
N GLU A 48 -1.14 -9.22 -18.00
CA GLU A 48 -0.30 -8.04 -17.73
C GLU A 48 -0.17 -7.73 -16.23
N LEU A 49 -1.22 -7.97 -15.42
CA LEU A 49 -1.20 -7.71 -13.97
C LEU A 49 -1.26 -9.01 -13.15
N SER A 50 -0.10 -9.45 -12.64
CA SER A 50 -0.03 -10.66 -11.82
C SER A 50 -0.48 -10.42 -10.37
N GLN A 51 -0.91 -11.50 -9.69
CA GLN A 51 -1.15 -11.48 -8.24
C GLN A 51 0.09 -11.01 -7.44
N GLY A 52 1.30 -11.27 -7.93
CA GLY A 52 2.54 -10.85 -7.28
C GLY A 52 2.75 -9.34 -7.30
N ASP A 53 2.29 -8.67 -8.36
CA ASP A 53 2.38 -7.20 -8.48
C ASP A 53 1.35 -6.51 -7.61
N ILE A 54 0.16 -7.10 -7.48
CA ILE A 54 -0.88 -6.66 -6.54
C ILE A 54 -0.39 -6.73 -5.08
N GLU A 55 0.19 -7.86 -4.65
CA GLU A 55 0.74 -7.99 -3.30
C GLU A 55 1.95 -7.08 -3.08
N ARG A 56 2.80 -6.86 -4.10
CA ARG A 56 3.91 -5.89 -4.03
C ARG A 56 3.39 -4.47 -3.81
N ALA A 57 2.45 -3.99 -4.64
CA ALA A 57 1.88 -2.66 -4.52
C ALA A 57 1.21 -2.45 -3.14
N ARG A 58 0.55 -3.48 -2.61
CA ARG A 58 -0.06 -3.45 -1.28
C ARG A 58 0.98 -3.34 -0.15
N LEU A 59 2.07 -4.10 -0.23
CA LEU A 59 3.19 -4.04 0.72
C LEU A 59 3.90 -2.69 0.68
N GLU A 60 4.17 -2.16 -0.53
CA GLU A 60 4.79 -0.85 -0.72
C GLU A 60 3.89 0.28 -0.19
N TRP A 61 2.58 0.24 -0.46
CA TRP A 61 1.62 1.21 0.06
C TRP A 61 1.53 1.19 1.60
N ARG A 62 1.56 0.01 2.23
CA ARG A 62 1.63 -0.13 3.69
C ARG A 62 2.97 0.39 4.24
N SER A 63 4.08 0.07 3.59
CA SER A 63 5.42 0.54 3.95
C SER A 63 5.51 2.08 3.90
N LEU A 64 4.98 2.70 2.85
CA LEU A 64 4.94 4.16 2.70
C LEU A 64 4.13 4.82 3.82
N ARG A 65 2.94 4.30 4.13
CA ARG A 65 2.10 4.80 5.23
C ARG A 65 2.78 4.67 6.59
N LEU A 66 3.50 3.56 6.84
CA LEU A 66 4.31 3.37 8.05
C LEU A 66 5.45 4.38 8.15
N HIS A 67 6.21 4.59 7.07
CA HIS A 67 7.28 5.59 7.03
C HIS A 67 6.75 7.00 7.33
N ILE A 68 5.61 7.40 6.73
CA ILE A 68 4.99 8.70 7.00
C ILE A 68 4.53 8.79 8.47
N ALA A 69 3.85 7.76 9.00
CA ALA A 69 3.40 7.74 10.39
C ALA A 69 4.55 7.92 11.41
N HIS A 70 5.71 7.30 11.15
CA HIS A 70 6.88 7.33 12.04
C HIS A 70 7.93 8.40 11.71
N ALA A 71 7.80 9.13 10.59
CA ALA A 71 8.67 10.23 10.23
C ALA A 71 8.61 11.39 11.26
N PRO A 72 9.64 12.25 11.36
CA PRO A 72 9.63 13.37 12.31
C PRO A 72 8.47 14.35 12.06
N ASP A 73 8.13 15.11 13.10
CA ASP A 73 7.20 16.23 12.96
C ASP A 73 7.89 17.45 12.35
N TYR A 74 7.17 18.11 11.45
CA TYR A 74 7.55 19.38 10.86
C TYR A 74 6.45 20.41 11.14
N GLU A 75 6.82 21.69 11.22
CA GLU A 75 5.95 22.86 11.44
C GLU A 75 5.09 23.17 10.19
N TRP A 76 4.37 22.16 9.69
CA TRP A 76 3.52 22.26 8.50
C TRP A 76 2.22 21.49 8.72
N ASP A 77 1.09 22.20 8.78
CA ASP A 77 -0.18 21.60 9.19
C ASP A 77 -0.68 20.51 8.24
N ARG A 78 -0.39 20.64 6.94
CA ARG A 78 -0.69 19.59 5.95
C ARG A 78 0.11 18.31 6.19
N TRP A 79 1.36 18.43 6.65
CA TRP A 79 2.18 17.27 7.02
C TRP A 79 1.65 16.61 8.31
N ARG A 80 1.36 17.40 9.34
CA ARG A 80 0.77 16.91 10.60
C ARG A 80 -0.57 16.19 10.36
N ALA A 81 -1.43 16.74 9.51
CA ALA A 81 -2.69 16.12 9.10
C ALA A 81 -2.49 14.82 8.30
N LEU A 82 -1.52 14.78 7.38
CA LEU A 82 -1.18 13.57 6.62
C LEU A 82 -0.69 12.45 7.55
N LYS A 83 0.24 12.75 8.47
CA LYS A 83 0.72 11.79 9.48
C LYS A 83 -0.42 11.20 10.30
N ALA A 84 -1.33 12.04 10.80
CA ALA A 84 -2.49 11.60 11.57
C ALA A 84 -3.39 10.64 10.76
N LYS A 85 -3.63 10.93 9.46
CA LYS A 85 -4.40 10.04 8.58
C LYS A 85 -3.68 8.73 8.25
N CYS A 86 -2.35 8.73 8.12
CA CYS A 86 -1.59 7.48 7.98
C CYS A 86 -1.74 6.61 9.24
N ILE A 87 -1.58 7.19 10.44
CA ILE A 87 -1.75 6.47 11.72
C ILE A 87 -3.17 5.87 11.84
N GLU A 88 -4.21 6.65 11.55
CA GLU A 88 -5.62 6.20 11.56
C GLU A 88 -5.85 5.01 10.61
N SER A 89 -5.34 5.09 9.38
CA SER A 89 -5.49 3.99 8.39
C SER A 89 -4.78 2.71 8.83
N LEU A 90 -3.56 2.80 9.38
CA LEU A 90 -2.78 1.65 9.82
C LEU A 90 -3.40 0.90 11.00
N GLY A 91 -4.11 1.61 11.89
CA GLY A 91 -4.85 0.99 13.00
C GLY A 91 -6.07 0.18 12.55
N THR A 92 -6.57 0.43 11.33
CA THR A 92 -7.71 -0.28 10.73
C THR A 92 -7.25 -1.51 9.92
N GLU A 93 -6.04 -1.46 9.33
CA GLU A 93 -5.41 -2.60 8.66
C GLU A 93 -4.98 -3.73 9.63
N ARG A 94 -5.88 -4.69 9.89
CA ARG A 94 -5.45 -6.06 10.26
C ARG A 94 -4.89 -6.77 9.03
N PHE A 95 -3.64 -6.47 8.70
CA PHE A 95 -2.88 -7.25 7.74
C PHE A 95 -2.55 -8.61 8.37
N SER A 96 -3.30 -9.65 8.01
CA SER A 96 -2.81 -11.02 8.19
C SER A 96 -1.91 -11.32 7.01
N LEU A 97 -0.63 -11.54 7.26
CA LEU A 97 0.29 -12.02 6.24
C LEU A 97 -0.19 -13.40 5.77
N PRO A 98 -0.20 -13.70 4.45
CA PRO A 98 -0.63 -15.01 3.94
C PRO A 98 0.10 -16.20 4.56
N PHE A 99 1.29 -15.93 5.12
CA PHE A 99 2.20 -16.90 5.71
C PHE A 99 1.96 -17.14 7.21
N GLU A 100 1.14 -16.34 7.91
CA GLU A 100 0.94 -16.47 9.37
C GLU A 100 0.40 -17.85 9.79
N ASN A 101 -0.33 -18.53 8.91
CA ASN A 101 -0.78 -19.91 9.10
C ASN A 101 0.30 -20.95 8.69
N PHE A 102 1.52 -20.79 9.19
CA PHE A 102 2.57 -21.79 8.97
C PHE A 102 2.19 -23.14 9.62
N PRO A 103 2.42 -24.27 8.94
CA PRO A 103 2.30 -25.58 9.58
C PRO A 103 3.32 -25.71 10.71
N ALA A 104 2.98 -26.50 11.74
CA ALA A 104 3.85 -26.70 12.90
C ALA A 104 5.23 -27.23 12.48
N LEU A 105 6.30 -26.64 13.00
CA LEU A 105 7.69 -27.03 12.69
C LEU A 105 7.88 -28.54 12.84
N THR A 106 8.35 -29.18 11.77
CA THR A 106 8.69 -30.61 11.75
C THR A 106 9.82 -30.91 12.74
N ARG A 107 9.97 -32.19 13.14
CA ARG A 107 10.99 -32.59 14.12
C ARG A 107 12.42 -32.21 13.69
N GLN A 108 12.71 -32.24 12.38
CA GLN A 108 14.01 -31.88 11.80
C GLN A 108 14.27 -30.37 11.81
N GLN A 109 13.25 -29.54 11.67
CA GLN A 109 13.39 -28.07 11.71
C GLN A 109 13.59 -27.51 13.13
N ARG A 110 13.39 -28.32 14.17
CA ARG A 110 13.55 -27.91 15.58
C ARG A 110 14.98 -28.06 16.10
N SER A 111 15.82 -28.86 15.44
CA SER A 111 17.25 -28.92 15.72
C SER A 111 17.97 -27.80 14.99
N ARG A 112 18.48 -26.81 15.73
CA ARG A 112 19.60 -26.00 15.26
C ARG A 112 20.82 -26.91 15.11
N THR A 113 21.31 -27.04 13.88
CA THR A 113 22.69 -27.47 13.60
C THR A 113 23.64 -26.32 13.89
#